data_AF-A0A7S7QWI9-F1
#
_entry.id   AF-A0A7S7QWI9-F1
#
_cell.length_a   1.000
_cell.length_b   1.000
_cell.length_c   1.000
_cell.angle_alpha   90.00
_cell.angle_beta   90.00
_cell.angle_gamma   90.00
#
_symmetry.space_group_name_H-M   'P 1'
#
loop_
_entity.id
_entity.type
_entity.pdbx_description
1 polymer ?
#
loop_
_entity_poly.entity_id
_entity_poly.type
_entity_poly.pdbx_seq_one_letter_code
_entity_poly.pdbx_strand_id
1 'polypeptide(L)'
;MRAAFRQAIRNELGLNSLDSETFASALLEKLSSDRKKLVTLYNDHFEVGQNAISMSLYSGPGRSLGSQSGSDWLVPAGDTPIGYSMRPSPAAWLATGDSKLKQSSRRQPWHSFFNPFSKQICILSLPHHGSSKDFHEEVLNFDGLALAVATTIRDRNRVAGLEDTLSQVQAAGKQYKIVDDRAETEFHFMCARAMQPT
;
A
#
# COMPACT_ATOMS: atom_id res chain seq x y z
N MET A 1 -4.99 -18.24 19.27
CA MET A 1 -4.21 -17.01 19.01
C MET A 1 -4.84 -15.76 19.64
N ARG A 2 -6.03 -15.29 19.21
CA ARG A 2 -6.64 -14.04 19.73
C ARG A 2 -6.96 -14.04 21.24
N ALA A 3 -7.49 -15.15 21.78
CA ALA A 3 -7.79 -15.25 23.22
C ALA A 3 -6.53 -15.23 24.10
N ALA A 4 -5.47 -15.94 23.67
CA ALA A 4 -4.18 -15.96 24.34
C ALA A 4 -3.51 -14.57 24.35
N PHE A 5 -3.54 -13.87 23.20
CA PHE A 5 -3.03 -12.50 23.10
C PHE A 5 -3.78 -11.54 24.02
N ARG A 6 -5.12 -11.61 24.03
CA ARG A 6 -5.94 -10.78 24.92
C ARG A 6 -5.63 -11.04 26.40
N GLN A 7 -5.41 -12.30 26.77
CA GLN A 7 -5.00 -12.65 28.14
C GLN A 7 -3.60 -12.13 28.48
N ALA A 8 -2.64 -12.21 27.55
CA ALA A 8 -1.29 -11.71 27.76
C ALA A 8 -1.27 -10.18 27.98
N ILE A 9 -2.06 -9.43 27.21
CA ILE A 9 -2.24 -7.99 27.45
C ILE A 9 -2.85 -7.74 28.82
N ARG A 10 -3.89 -8.49 29.22
CA ARG A 10 -4.50 -8.31 30.55
C ARG A 10 -3.51 -8.50 31.68
N ASN A 11 -2.68 -9.54 31.59
CA ASN A 11 -1.63 -9.80 32.58
C ASN A 11 -0.61 -8.66 32.64
N GLU A 12 -0.21 -8.11 31.49
CA GLU A 12 0.71 -6.97 31.41
C GLU A 12 0.11 -5.68 31.98
N LEU A 13 -1.21 -5.50 31.84
CA LEU A 13 -1.94 -4.37 32.41
C LEU A 13 -2.32 -4.58 33.88
N GLY A 14 -2.04 -5.75 34.47
CA GLY A 14 -2.42 -6.07 35.84
C GLY A 14 -3.93 -6.17 36.08
N LEU A 15 -4.71 -6.46 35.04
CA LEU A 15 -6.18 -6.40 35.09
C LEU A 15 -6.81 -7.78 35.34
N ASN A 16 -7.58 -7.87 36.44
CA ASN A 16 -8.34 -9.07 36.80
C ASN A 16 -9.77 -9.06 36.23
N SER A 17 -10.35 -7.88 35.93
CA SER A 17 -11.67 -7.72 35.31
C SER A 17 -11.59 -7.69 33.78
N LEU A 18 -12.72 -7.98 33.13
CA LEU A 18 -12.93 -7.92 31.68
C LEU A 18 -13.77 -6.71 31.26
N ASP A 19 -14.03 -5.77 32.17
CA ASP A 19 -14.80 -4.59 31.81
C ASP A 19 -14.05 -3.79 30.74
N SER A 20 -14.76 -3.50 29.65
CA SER A 20 -14.15 -2.97 28.43
C SER A 20 -13.56 -1.58 28.64
N GLU A 21 -14.10 -0.80 29.57
CA GLU A 21 -13.72 0.61 29.80
C GLU A 21 -12.43 0.72 30.60
N THR A 22 -12.28 -0.05 31.69
CA THR A 22 -11.01 -0.14 32.45
C THR A 22 -9.92 -0.74 31.58
N PHE A 23 -10.24 -1.77 30.79
CA PHE A 23 -9.28 -2.36 29.86
C PHE A 23 -8.80 -1.35 28.81
N ALA A 24 -9.70 -0.60 28.18
CA ALA A 24 -9.34 0.41 27.19
C ALA A 24 -8.49 1.54 27.80
N SER A 25 -8.88 2.03 28.97
CA SER A 25 -8.19 3.13 29.65
C SER A 25 -6.77 2.74 30.05
N ALA A 26 -6.59 1.58 30.70
CA ALA A 26 -5.28 1.07 31.08
C ALA A 26 -4.39 0.76 29.87
N LEU A 27 -4.98 0.24 28.78
CA LEU A 27 -4.25 0.00 27.53
C LEU A 27 -3.74 1.31 26.92
N LEU A 28 -4.57 2.35 26.88
CA LEU A 28 -4.19 3.67 26.36
C LEU A 28 -3.09 4.32 27.21
N GLU A 29 -3.18 4.24 28.54
CA GLU A 29 -2.15 4.72 29.45
C GLU A 29 -0.83 3.99 29.25
N LYS A 30 -0.85 2.66 29.10
CA LYS A 30 0.36 1.87 28.84
C LYS A 30 0.96 2.18 27.46
N LEU A 31 0.13 2.40 26.44
CA LEU A 31 0.58 2.78 25.10
C LEU A 31 1.25 4.17 25.08
N SER A 32 0.76 5.10 25.91
CA SER A 32 1.31 6.46 25.99
C SER A 32 2.58 6.54 26.86
N SER A 33 2.69 5.72 27.90
CA SER A 33 3.81 5.73 28.86
C SER A 33 4.96 4.77 28.52
N ASP A 34 4.68 3.49 28.25
CA ASP A 34 5.67 2.47 27.91
C ASP A 34 5.10 1.35 27.04
N ARG A 35 5.12 1.58 25.72
CA ARG A 35 4.61 0.64 24.72
C ARG A 35 5.52 -0.56 24.43
N LYS A 36 6.78 -0.59 24.89
CA LYS A 36 7.77 -1.59 24.42
C LYS A 36 7.32 -3.03 24.72
N LYS A 37 6.76 -3.24 25.91
CA LYS A 37 6.29 -4.57 26.32
C LYS A 37 5.05 -5.01 25.54
N LEU A 38 4.14 -4.08 25.24
CA LEU A 38 2.98 -4.34 24.37
C LEU A 38 3.40 -4.71 22.94
N VAL A 39 4.41 -4.04 22.39
CA VAL A 39 4.98 -4.39 21.08
C VAL A 39 5.60 -5.78 21.09
N THR A 40 6.31 -6.14 22.17
CA THR A 40 6.88 -7.49 22.33
C THR A 40 5.78 -8.55 22.37
N LEU A 41 4.76 -8.35 23.22
CA LEU A 41 3.61 -9.27 23.30
C LEU A 41 2.89 -9.41 21.95
N TYR A 42 2.75 -8.32 21.21
CA TYR A 42 2.19 -8.36 19.86
C TYR A 42 3.05 -9.24 18.94
N ASN A 43 4.37 -9.01 18.90
CA ASN A 43 5.27 -9.77 18.04
C ASN A 43 5.36 -11.27 18.42
N ASP A 44 5.30 -11.59 19.71
CA ASP A 44 5.32 -12.98 20.20
C ASP A 44 4.07 -13.76 19.76
N HIS A 45 2.93 -13.08 19.60
CA HIS A 45 1.65 -13.70 19.25
C HIS A 45 1.31 -13.61 17.76
N PHE A 46 1.87 -12.61 17.08
CA PHE A 46 1.68 -12.38 15.65
C PHE A 46 3.04 -12.38 14.98
N GLU A 47 3.40 -13.53 14.39
CA GLU A 47 4.67 -13.83 13.72
C GLU A 47 5.07 -12.84 12.60
N VAL A 48 4.20 -11.89 12.26
CA VAL A 48 4.32 -11.02 11.09
C VAL A 48 4.62 -9.56 11.46
N GLY A 49 4.69 -9.23 12.75
CA GLY A 49 4.89 -7.86 13.23
C GLY A 49 3.66 -6.95 13.01
N GLN A 50 3.75 -5.68 13.40
CA GLN A 50 2.62 -4.73 13.51
C GLN A 50 1.78 -4.55 12.22
N ASN A 51 2.34 -4.92 11.07
CA ASN A 51 1.68 -4.89 9.76
C ASN A 51 1.24 -6.29 9.31
N ALA A 52 0.98 -7.19 10.25
CA ALA A 52 0.55 -8.57 10.00
C ALA A 52 -0.68 -8.62 9.09
N ILE A 53 -1.58 -7.67 9.33
CA ILE A 53 -2.81 -7.46 8.60
C ILE A 53 -2.63 -6.17 7.82
N SER A 54 -2.13 -6.31 6.60
CA SER A 54 -2.18 -5.23 5.61
C SER A 54 -3.27 -5.56 4.60
N MET A 55 -4.06 -4.55 4.24
CA MET A 55 -5.12 -4.70 3.25
C MET A 55 -4.68 -4.00 1.97
N SER A 56 -4.71 -4.74 0.86
CA SER A 56 -4.62 -4.13 -0.45
C SER A 56 -5.98 -3.61 -0.88
N LEU A 57 -6.02 -2.43 -1.48
CA LEU A 57 -7.24 -1.78 -1.95
C LEU A 57 -7.15 -1.60 -3.46
N TYR A 58 -8.15 -2.11 -4.17
CA TYR A 58 -8.34 -1.84 -5.59
C TYR A 58 -9.41 -0.75 -5.74
N SER A 59 -9.08 0.30 -6.47
CA SER A 59 -9.99 1.39 -6.84
C SER A 59 -10.08 1.43 -8.36
N GLY A 60 -11.20 0.98 -8.92
CA GLY A 60 -11.40 0.91 -10.35
C GLY A 60 -12.66 0.15 -10.72
N PRO A 61 -12.82 -0.22 -12.00
CA PRO A 61 -13.97 -0.96 -12.49
C PRO A 61 -14.19 -2.26 -11.74
N GLY A 62 -15.41 -2.49 -11.25
CA GLY A 62 -15.77 -3.73 -10.55
C GLY A 62 -15.85 -4.98 -11.43
N ARG A 63 -15.65 -4.85 -12.74
CA ARG A 63 -15.57 -5.95 -13.71
C ARG A 63 -14.45 -5.65 -14.71
N SER A 64 -13.78 -6.71 -15.15
CA SER A 64 -12.85 -6.62 -16.28
C SER A 64 -13.66 -6.25 -17.52
N LEU A 65 -13.64 -4.96 -17.87
CA LEU A 65 -14.20 -4.47 -19.12
C LEU A 65 -13.12 -4.70 -20.18
N GLY A 66 -13.50 -5.29 -21.32
CA GLY A 66 -12.63 -5.34 -22.49
C GLY A 66 -12.10 -3.95 -22.81
N SER A 67 -10.88 -3.85 -23.35
CA SER A 67 -10.24 -2.58 -23.69
C SER A 67 -11.21 -1.72 -24.49
N GLN A 68 -11.75 -0.66 -23.88
CA GLN A 68 -12.60 0.29 -24.58
C GLN A 68 -11.70 1.32 -25.26
N SER A 69 -11.96 1.61 -26.55
CA SER A 69 -11.43 2.82 -27.18
C SER A 69 -11.99 4.01 -26.42
N GLY A 70 -11.19 4.63 -25.56
CA GLY A 70 -11.69 5.75 -24.77
C GLY A 70 -10.62 6.45 -23.97
N SER A 71 -10.56 7.77 -24.20
CA SER A 71 -10.09 8.85 -23.33
C SER A 71 -8.69 8.74 -22.75
N ASP A 72 -7.83 9.68 -23.13
CA ASP A 72 -6.57 9.95 -22.44
C ASP A 72 -6.86 10.34 -20.98
N TRP A 73 -6.35 9.54 -20.03
CA TRP A 73 -6.43 9.83 -18.60
C TRP A 73 -5.16 10.51 -18.14
N LEU A 74 -5.26 11.76 -17.69
CA LEU A 74 -4.15 12.49 -17.09
C LEU A 74 -4.07 12.17 -15.59
N VAL A 75 -2.89 11.81 -15.11
CA VAL A 75 -2.58 11.78 -13.67
C VAL A 75 -1.67 12.97 -13.38
N PRO A 76 -2.20 14.10 -12.88
CA PRO A 76 -1.32 15.17 -12.41
C PRO A 76 -0.59 14.66 -11.16
N ALA A 77 0.70 14.99 -11.01
CA ALA A 77 1.52 14.55 -9.88
C ALA A 77 2.40 15.71 -9.37
N GLY A 78 1.77 16.60 -8.61
CA GLY A 78 2.35 17.87 -8.14
C GLY A 78 2.41 18.94 -9.24
N ASP A 79 3.31 19.92 -9.07
CA ASP A 79 3.50 21.07 -9.99
C ASP A 79 4.08 20.68 -11.36
N THR A 80 4.65 19.48 -11.46
CA THR A 80 5.08 18.91 -12.74
C THR A 80 4.07 17.84 -13.11
N PRO A 81 3.19 18.06 -14.11
CA PRO A 81 2.35 16.98 -14.59
C PRO A 81 3.28 15.91 -15.14
N ILE A 82 3.36 14.75 -14.49
CA ILE A 82 3.77 13.58 -15.23
C ILE A 82 2.55 13.18 -16.05
N GLY A 83 2.36 13.91 -17.15
CA GLY A 83 1.22 13.77 -18.04
C GLY A 83 1.27 12.41 -18.70
N TYR A 84 0.62 11.43 -18.10
CA TYR A 84 0.40 10.16 -18.75
C TYR A 84 -0.85 10.29 -19.63
N SER A 85 -0.78 9.81 -20.87
CA SER A 85 -1.96 9.33 -21.57
C SER A 85 -2.03 7.85 -21.23
N MET A 86 -2.88 7.48 -20.27
CA MET A 86 -3.12 6.06 -20.02
C MET A 86 -4.13 5.52 -21.03
N ARG A 87 -3.68 4.56 -21.83
CA ARG A 87 -4.52 3.66 -22.63
C ARG A 87 -4.27 2.25 -22.06
N PRO A 88 -5.27 1.53 -21.51
CA PRO A 88 -6.69 1.57 -21.86
C PRO A 88 -7.63 2.10 -20.75
N SER A 89 -8.78 2.62 -21.18
CA SER A 89 -9.91 2.88 -20.29
C SER A 89 -10.71 1.58 -20.06
N PRO A 90 -11.16 1.34 -18.82
CA PRO A 90 -11.02 2.19 -17.64
C PRO A 90 -9.81 1.78 -16.78
N ALA A 91 -9.11 2.79 -16.25
CA ALA A 91 -7.94 2.60 -15.40
C ALA A 91 -8.30 2.36 -13.92
N ALA A 92 -7.42 1.66 -13.23
CA ALA A 92 -7.55 1.32 -11.83
C ALA A 92 -6.24 1.53 -11.07
N TRP A 93 -6.41 1.79 -9.77
CA TRP A 93 -5.35 1.94 -8.80
C TRP A 93 -5.33 0.73 -7.87
N LEU A 94 -4.15 0.12 -7.71
CA LEU A 94 -3.94 -0.93 -6.72
C LEU A 94 -3.00 -0.41 -5.63
N ALA A 95 -3.52 -0.23 -4.42
CA ALA A 95 -2.71 0.09 -3.26
C ALA A 95 -2.38 -1.19 -2.49
N THR A 96 -1.10 -1.46 -2.24
CA THR A 96 -0.66 -2.69 -1.55
C THR A 96 -0.71 -2.59 -0.02
N GLY A 97 -0.77 -1.37 0.52
CA GLY A 97 -0.43 -1.10 1.91
C GLY A 97 1.00 -1.57 2.24
N ASP A 98 1.20 -2.03 3.46
CA ASP A 98 2.46 -2.57 3.99
C ASP A 98 2.57 -4.10 3.82
N SER A 99 1.92 -4.65 2.79
CA SER A 99 1.92 -6.08 2.50
C SER A 99 3.33 -6.62 2.27
N LYS A 100 3.66 -7.73 2.93
CA LYS A 100 4.96 -8.42 2.84
C LYS A 100 5.12 -9.21 1.52
N LEU A 101 5.00 -8.54 0.37
CA LEU A 101 4.97 -9.18 -0.97
C LEU A 101 6.33 -9.71 -1.43
N LYS A 102 7.41 -9.48 -0.68
CA LYS A 102 8.68 -10.22 -0.87
C LYS A 102 8.51 -11.72 -0.62
N GLN A 103 7.61 -12.10 0.30
CA GLN A 103 7.32 -13.48 0.63
C GLN A 103 6.41 -14.10 -0.43
N SER A 104 6.89 -15.13 -1.13
CA SER A 104 6.13 -15.81 -2.18
C SER A 104 4.77 -16.34 -1.70
N SER A 105 4.71 -16.88 -0.47
CA SER A 105 3.47 -17.38 0.16
C SER A 105 2.37 -16.32 0.30
N ARG A 106 2.72 -15.03 0.29
CA ARG A 106 1.76 -13.91 0.29
C ARG A 106 1.55 -13.35 -1.10
N ARG A 107 2.63 -13.21 -1.87
CA ARG A 107 2.61 -12.63 -3.21
C ARG A 107 1.82 -13.46 -4.20
N GLN A 108 1.94 -14.78 -4.18
CA GLN A 108 1.26 -15.65 -5.15
C GLN A 108 -0.27 -15.58 -5.00
N PRO A 109 -0.86 -15.75 -3.79
CA PRO A 109 -2.30 -15.54 -3.62
C PRO A 109 -2.74 -14.10 -3.92
N TRP A 110 -1.93 -13.12 -3.53
CA TRP A 110 -2.21 -11.70 -3.80
C TRP A 110 -2.28 -11.41 -5.30
N HIS A 111 -1.29 -11.87 -6.06
CA HIS A 111 -1.23 -11.69 -7.51
C HIS A 111 -2.38 -12.43 -8.18
N SER A 112 -2.63 -13.69 -7.80
CA SER A 112 -3.77 -14.48 -8.30
C SER A 112 -5.12 -13.80 -8.07
N PHE A 113 -5.30 -13.11 -6.94
CA PHE A 113 -6.54 -12.40 -6.62
C PHE A 113 -6.76 -11.18 -7.53
N PHE A 114 -5.71 -10.42 -7.82
CA PHE A 114 -5.79 -9.20 -8.64
C PHE A 114 -5.57 -9.42 -10.14
N ASN A 115 -5.05 -10.58 -10.55
CA ASN A 115 -4.80 -10.92 -11.96
C ASN A 115 -6.01 -10.74 -12.90
N PRO A 116 -7.27 -11.01 -12.50
CA PRO A 116 -8.45 -10.70 -13.34
C PRO A 116 -8.56 -9.21 -13.75
N PHE A 117 -7.92 -8.30 -13.00
CA PHE A 117 -7.88 -6.86 -13.25
C PHE A 117 -6.56 -6.39 -13.88
N SER A 118 -5.70 -7.31 -14.34
CA SER A 118 -4.33 -7.05 -14.80
C SER A 118 -4.24 -5.92 -15.83
N LYS A 119 -5.20 -5.85 -16.77
CA LYS A 119 -5.25 -4.83 -17.82
C LYS A 119 -5.73 -3.46 -17.34
N GLN A 120 -6.49 -3.42 -16.24
CA GLN A 120 -7.04 -2.20 -15.67
C GLN A 120 -6.10 -1.59 -14.62
N ILE A 121 -5.30 -2.39 -13.92
CA ILE A 121 -4.35 -1.89 -12.91
C ILE A 121 -3.25 -1.11 -13.62
N CYS A 122 -3.39 0.21 -13.69
CA CYS A 122 -2.44 1.10 -14.37
C CYS A 122 -1.49 1.79 -13.40
N ILE A 123 -1.92 1.94 -12.15
CA ILE A 123 -1.15 2.56 -11.09
C ILE A 123 -1.06 1.60 -9.91
N LEU A 124 0.13 1.46 -9.34
CA LEU A 124 0.41 0.64 -8.17
C LEU A 124 1.07 1.48 -7.08
N SER A 125 0.48 1.56 -5.89
CA SER A 125 1.23 2.02 -4.72
C SER A 125 2.14 0.89 -4.24
N LEU A 126 3.43 1.15 -4.16
CA LEU A 126 4.44 0.15 -3.81
C LEU A 126 4.29 -0.32 -2.35
N PRO A 127 4.63 -1.60 -2.07
CA PRO A 127 4.52 -2.15 -0.72
C PRO A 127 5.39 -1.39 0.26
N HIS A 128 4.79 -0.98 1.38
CA HIS A 128 5.46 -0.33 2.50
C HIS A 128 6.37 0.81 2.03
N HIS A 129 5.76 1.78 1.34
CA HIS A 129 6.42 2.96 0.80
C HIS A 129 7.54 2.68 -0.23
N GLY A 130 7.62 1.47 -0.78
CA GLY A 130 8.71 1.07 -1.68
C GLY A 130 9.87 0.35 -0.99
N SER A 131 9.69 -0.13 0.23
CA SER A 131 10.70 -0.90 0.96
C SER A 131 11.13 -2.17 0.21
N SER A 132 12.43 -2.35 -0.01
CA SER A 132 13.00 -3.55 -0.65
C SER A 132 12.85 -4.82 0.21
N LYS A 133 12.45 -4.67 1.48
CA LYS A 133 12.10 -5.79 2.37
C LYS A 133 10.71 -6.36 2.08
N ASP A 134 9.85 -5.56 1.45
CA ASP A 134 8.44 -5.86 1.23
C ASP A 134 8.12 -6.03 -0.26
N PHE A 135 9.02 -5.57 -1.14
CA PHE A 135 8.90 -5.63 -2.59
C PHE A 135 9.52 -6.91 -3.22
N HIS A 136 8.95 -7.31 -4.34
CA HIS A 136 9.49 -8.28 -5.30
C HIS A 136 9.06 -7.86 -6.70
N GLU A 137 9.90 -8.06 -7.71
CA GLU A 137 9.66 -7.60 -9.10
C GLU A 137 8.34 -8.12 -9.71
N GLU A 138 7.94 -9.36 -9.41
CA GLU A 138 6.65 -9.93 -9.84
C GLU A 138 5.42 -9.09 -9.46
N VAL A 139 5.52 -8.20 -8.46
CA VAL A 139 4.44 -7.26 -8.11
C VAL A 139 4.15 -6.29 -9.27
N LEU A 140 5.09 -6.13 -10.21
CA LEU A 140 4.95 -5.29 -11.41
C LEU A 140 4.30 -6.02 -12.59
N ASN A 141 4.00 -7.31 -12.48
CA ASN A 141 3.48 -8.14 -13.57
C ASN A 141 1.96 -7.99 -13.74
N PHE A 142 1.52 -6.76 -13.96
CA PHE A 142 0.17 -6.47 -14.46
C PHE A 142 0.29 -5.80 -15.84
N ASP A 143 -0.52 -6.27 -16.79
CA ASP A 143 -0.47 -5.89 -18.21
C ASP A 143 -0.68 -4.37 -18.40
N GLY A 144 -1.57 -3.79 -17.59
CA GLY A 144 -1.91 -2.38 -17.64
C GLY A 144 -0.95 -1.48 -16.87
N LEU A 145 -0.06 -2.05 -16.03
CA LEU A 145 0.72 -1.25 -15.10
C LEU A 145 1.69 -0.35 -15.85
N ALA A 146 1.61 0.95 -15.59
CA ALA A 146 2.49 1.96 -16.15
C ALA A 146 3.24 2.74 -15.07
N LEU A 147 2.59 3.00 -13.93
CA LEU A 147 3.10 3.87 -12.88
C LEU A 147 3.15 3.16 -11.51
N ALA A 148 4.32 3.18 -10.87
CA ALA A 148 4.48 2.82 -9.47
C ALA A 148 4.62 4.06 -8.58
N VAL A 149 4.02 4.05 -7.40
CA VAL A 149 4.00 5.19 -6.47
C VAL A 149 4.59 4.79 -5.13
N ALA A 150 5.60 5.53 -4.67
CA ALA A 150 6.14 5.43 -3.32
C ALA A 150 5.67 6.64 -2.50
N THR A 151 4.86 6.43 -1.47
CA THR A 151 4.39 7.52 -0.59
C THR A 151 5.36 7.72 0.57
N THR A 152 6.38 8.56 0.41
CA THR A 152 7.40 8.77 1.44
C THR A 152 8.13 10.09 1.30
N ILE A 153 8.74 10.53 2.39
CA ILE A 153 9.65 11.67 2.38
C ILE A 153 11.04 11.16 1.99
N ARG A 154 11.49 11.48 0.78
CA ARG A 154 12.73 10.91 0.22
C ARG A 154 13.94 11.24 1.10
N ASP A 155 14.05 12.50 1.52
CA ASP A 155 15.21 13.04 2.25
C ASP A 155 15.38 12.45 3.65
N ARG A 156 14.35 11.79 4.20
CA ARG A 156 14.46 11.18 5.53
C ARG A 156 15.18 9.83 5.50
N ASN A 157 15.37 9.21 4.33
CA ASN A 157 15.98 7.90 4.15
C ASN A 157 15.45 6.83 5.16
N ARG A 158 14.13 6.86 5.41
CA ARG A 158 13.48 5.99 6.41
C ARG A 158 12.99 4.67 5.83
N VAL A 159 12.90 4.58 4.50
CA VAL A 159 12.42 3.40 3.78
C VAL A 159 13.62 2.57 3.36
N ALA A 160 13.70 1.34 3.87
CA ALA A 160 14.83 0.47 3.61
C ALA A 160 14.89 0.09 2.12
N GLY A 161 16.01 0.42 1.45
CA GLY A 161 16.29 0.03 0.06
C GLY A 161 15.31 0.60 -0.96
N LEU A 162 14.77 1.81 -0.73
CA LEU A 162 13.86 2.47 -1.67
C LEU A 162 14.45 2.55 -3.08
N GLU A 163 15.71 3.01 -3.20
CA GLU A 163 16.36 3.19 -4.50
C GLU A 163 16.55 1.85 -5.26
N ASP A 164 16.75 0.74 -4.55
CA ASP A 164 16.82 -0.60 -5.15
C ASP A 164 15.47 -1.01 -5.75
N THR A 165 14.38 -0.70 -5.05
CA THR A 165 13.02 -0.94 -5.53
C THR A 165 12.72 -0.07 -6.76
N LEU A 166 13.03 1.23 -6.71
CA LEU A 166 12.79 2.15 -7.84
C LEU A 166 13.61 1.78 -9.07
N SER A 167 14.85 1.32 -8.87
CA SER A 167 15.70 0.80 -9.94
C SER A 167 15.07 -0.44 -10.62
N GLN A 168 14.47 -1.35 -9.85
CA GLN A 168 13.75 -2.50 -10.40
C GLN A 168 12.47 -2.09 -11.15
N VAL A 169 11.74 -1.09 -10.65
CA VAL A 169 10.58 -0.52 -11.36
C VAL A 169 10.99 0.01 -12.73
N GLN A 170 12.06 0.80 -12.77
CA GLN A 170 12.59 1.36 -14.01
C GLN A 170 13.11 0.27 -14.96
N ALA A 171 13.80 -0.76 -14.43
CA ALA A 171 14.29 -1.89 -15.20
C ALA A 171 13.15 -2.70 -15.84
N ALA A 172 11.97 -2.77 -15.20
CA ALA A 172 10.75 -3.36 -15.76
C ALA A 172 10.04 -2.47 -16.80
N GLY A 173 10.66 -1.36 -17.21
CA GLY A 173 10.10 -0.41 -18.19
C GLY A 173 8.91 0.38 -17.64
N LYS A 174 8.76 0.45 -16.31
CA LYS A 174 7.67 1.18 -15.65
C LYS A 174 8.19 2.51 -15.13
N GLN A 175 7.30 3.49 -15.02
CA GLN A 175 7.62 4.78 -14.42
C GLN A 175 7.36 4.74 -12.92
N TYR A 176 8.01 5.63 -12.17
CA TYR A 176 7.75 5.78 -10.75
C TYR A 176 7.61 7.25 -10.34
N LYS A 177 6.86 7.47 -9.25
CA LYS A 177 6.76 8.76 -8.56
C LYS A 177 6.93 8.55 -7.06
N ILE A 178 7.75 9.39 -6.44
CA ILE A 178 7.75 9.56 -5.00
C ILE A 178 6.77 10.68 -4.68
N VAL A 179 5.77 10.39 -3.84
CA VAL A 179 4.83 11.38 -3.31
C VAL A 179 5.32 11.76 -1.92
N ASP A 180 5.86 12.98 -1.83
CA ASP A 180 6.46 13.55 -0.63
C ASP A 180 5.57 14.68 -0.11
N ASP A 181 4.97 14.47 1.07
CA ASP A 181 4.02 15.39 1.70
C ASP A 181 4.63 16.74 2.11
N ARG A 182 5.96 16.87 2.11
CA ARG A 182 6.65 18.13 2.38
C ARG A 182 6.96 18.93 1.13
N ALA A 183 7.20 18.24 0.02
CA ALA A 183 7.51 18.86 -1.26
C ALA A 183 6.23 19.20 -2.04
N GLU A 184 5.14 18.47 -1.82
CA GLU A 184 3.89 18.60 -2.56
C GLU A 184 2.77 19.08 -1.62
N THR A 185 2.62 20.40 -1.49
CA THR A 185 1.59 21.03 -0.64
C THR A 185 0.18 20.89 -1.19
N GLU A 186 0.05 20.58 -2.49
CA GLU A 186 -1.23 20.25 -3.13
C GLU A 186 -1.02 19.10 -4.13
N PHE A 187 -1.80 18.03 -3.97
CA PHE A 187 -1.85 16.97 -4.96
C PHE A 187 -3.19 17.06 -5.71
N HIS A 188 -3.15 17.57 -6.93
CA HIS A 188 -4.33 17.63 -7.79
C HIS A 188 -4.46 16.31 -8.56
N PHE A 189 -5.52 15.56 -8.32
CA PHE A 189 -5.90 14.42 -9.15
C PHE A 189 -7.12 14.82 -9.98
N MET A 190 -6.95 14.99 -11.30
CA MET A 190 -8.08 15.15 -12.20
C MET A 190 -8.41 13.82 -12.87
N CYS A 191 -9.44 13.15 -12.35
CA CYS A 191 -10.09 12.03 -13.02
C CYS A 191 -11.05 12.58 -14.09
N ALA A 192 -10.55 12.90 -15.28
CA ALA A 192 -11.35 13.47 -16.36
C ALA A 192 -11.31 12.57 -17.59
N ARG A 193 -12.50 12.23 -18.12
CA ARG A 193 -12.65 11.62 -19.43
C ARG A 193 -12.45 12.71 -20.49
N ALA A 194 -11.35 12.69 -21.24
CA ALA A 194 -11.23 13.52 -22.43
C ALA A 194 -12.30 13.09 -23.45
N MET A 195 -13.37 13.87 -23.60
CA MET A 195 -14.34 13.69 -24.68
C MET A 195 -13.81 14.45 -25.91
N GLN A 196 -13.66 13.76 -27.05
CA GLN A 196 -13.40 14.47 -28.30
C GLN A 196 -14.65 15.30 -28.66
N PRO A 197 -14.48 16.55 -29.11
CA PRO A 197 -15.60 17.32 -29.64
C PRO A 197 -16.19 16.61 -30.86
N THR A 198 -17.52 16.50 -30.90
CA THR A 198 -18.29 16.05 -32.07
C THR A 198 -18.30 17.10 -33.16
#